data_AF-A0A6G2DG33-F1
#
_entry.id   AF-A0A6G2DG33-F1
#
_cell.length_a   1.000
_cell.length_b   1.000
_cell.length_c   1.000
_cell.angle_alpha   90.00
_cell.angle_beta   90.00
_cell.angle_gamma   90.00
#
_symmetry.space_group_name_H-M   'P 1'
#
loop_
_entity.id
_entity.type
_entity.pdbx_description
1 polymer ?
#
loop_
_entity_poly.entity_id
_entity_poly.type
_entity_poly.pdbx_seq_one_letter_code
_entity_poly.pdbx_strand_id
1 'polypeptide(L)' 'MITHFKGFVYGVDASAMFAQAMSLVQKGLIAVGAFLVVVGIVNLATNIKDGGPGVRNAILEIVGGVMVGAAGAFVT' A
#
# COMPACT_ATOMS: atom_id res chain seq x y z
N MET A 1 -36.45 31.35 -7.56
CA MET A 1 -36.72 29.91 -7.43
C MET A 1 -35.89 29.21 -8.50
N ILE A 2 -34.72 28.69 -8.13
CA ILE A 2 -33.85 27.97 -9.07
C ILE A 2 -34.19 26.49 -8.92
N THR A 3 -34.80 25.93 -9.96
CA THR A 3 -35.13 24.50 -10.08
C THR A 3 -33.85 23.73 -10.38
N HIS A 4 -33.33 23.01 -9.39
CA HIS A 4 -32.27 22.03 -9.59
C HIS A 4 -32.83 20.87 -10.43
N PHE A 5 -32.49 20.85 -11.72
CA PHE A 5 -32.72 19.70 -12.60
C PHE A 5 -31.85 18.52 -12.12
N LYS A 6 -32.49 17.59 -11.39
CA LYS A 6 -31.96 16.26 -11.07
C LYS A 6 -31.79 15.48 -12.37
N GLY A 7 -30.63 15.55 -13.00
CA GLY A 7 -30.37 14.77 -14.22
C GLY A 7 -29.12 15.15 -15.01
N PHE A 8 -28.52 16.32 -14.75
CA PHE A 8 -27.30 16.77 -15.44
C PHE A 8 -26.06 16.74 -14.53
N VAL A 9 -25.94 15.72 -13.69
CA VAL A 9 -24.67 15.41 -13.00
C VAL A 9 -24.05 14.19 -13.68
N TYR A 10 -23.77 14.33 -14.98
CA TYR A 10 -22.76 13.51 -15.68
C TYR A 10 -21.36 14.13 -15.54
N GLY A 11 -21.22 15.18 -14.73
CA GLY A 11 -19.92 15.60 -14.23
C GLY A 11 -19.55 14.70 -13.06
N VAL A 12 -18.90 13.57 -13.33
CA VAL A 12 -17.99 13.05 -12.30
C VAL A 12 -16.97 14.16 -12.12
N ASP A 13 -17.04 14.90 -11.02
CA ASP A 13 -16.01 15.86 -10.66
C ASP A 13 -14.67 15.11 -10.75
N ALA A 14 -13.81 15.47 -11.71
CA ALA A 14 -12.56 14.75 -11.97
C ALA A 14 -11.71 14.62 -10.69
N SER A 15 -11.86 15.56 -9.77
CA SER A 15 -11.31 15.56 -8.42
C SER A 15 -11.82 14.41 -7.53
N ALA A 16 -13.11 14.06 -7.59
CA ALA A 16 -13.70 12.96 -6.84
C ALA A 16 -13.22 11.59 -7.35
N MET A 17 -13.06 11.45 -8.67
CA MET A 17 -12.46 10.27 -9.27
C MET A 17 -10.99 10.12 -8.92
N PHE A 18 -10.24 11.22 -8.96
CA PHE A 18 -8.84 11.25 -8.56
C PHE A 18 -8.65 10.89 -7.07
N ALA A 19 -9.50 11.42 -6.19
CA ALA A 19 -9.47 11.09 -4.76
C ALA A 19 -9.72 9.60 -4.49
N GLN A 20 -10.66 8.98 -5.22
CA GLN A 20 -10.89 7.53 -5.13
C GLN A 20 -9.70 6.72 -5.65
N ALA A 21 -9.10 7.12 -6.77
CA ALA A 21 -7.90 6.47 -7.29
C ALA A 21 -6.74 6.57 -6.30
N MET A 22 -6.50 7.74 -5.70
CA MET A 22 -5.49 7.93 -4.65
C MET A 22 -5.76 7.07 -3.41
N SER A 23 -7.02 6.94 -3.00
CA SER A 23 -7.42 6.05 -1.89
C SER A 23 -7.11 4.58 -2.19
N LEU A 24 -7.32 4.13 -3.42
CA LEU A 24 -6.97 2.78 -3.85
C LEU A 24 -5.45 2.58 -3.89
N VAL A 25 -4.70 3.56 -4.40
CA VAL A 25 -3.23 3.54 -4.40
C VAL A 25 -2.70 3.45 -2.97
N GLN A 26 -3.26 4.21 -2.04
CA GLN A 26 -2.91 4.16 -0.62
C GLN A 26 -3.11 2.77 -0.04
N LYS A 27 -4.31 2.19 -0.21
CA LYS A 27 -4.63 0.84 0.24
C LYS A 27 -3.73 -0.22 -0.40
N GLY A 28 -3.44 -0.07 -1.69
CA GLY A 28 -2.52 -0.92 -2.43
C GLY A 28 -1.10 -0.86 -1.87
N LEU A 29 -0.61 0.34 -1.54
CA LEU A 29 0.72 0.54 -0.97
C LEU A 29 0.87 -0.08 0.42
N ILE A 30 -0.15 0.08 1.28
CA ILE A 30 -0.20 -0.57 2.60
C ILE A 30 -0.21 -2.09 2.44
N ALA A 31 -1.03 -2.62 1.52
CA ALA A 31 -1.12 -4.05 1.26
C ALA A 31 0.19 -4.64 0.73
N VAL A 32 0.88 -3.93 -0.18
CA VAL A 32 2.20 -4.34 -0.68
C VAL A 32 3.25 -4.32 0.43
N GLY A 33 3.24 -3.30 1.30
CA GLY A 33 4.11 -3.24 2.47
C GLY A 33 3.92 -4.45 3.38
N ALA A 34 2.67 -4.76 3.73
CA ALA A 34 2.34 -5.93 4.55
C ALA A 34 2.75 -7.25 3.88
N PHE A 35 2.55 -7.37 2.56
CA PHE A 35 2.97 -8.55 1.80
C PHE A 35 4.48 -8.76 1.86
N LEU A 36 5.28 -7.71 1.64
CA LEU A 36 6.74 -7.77 1.70
C LEU A 36 7.22 -8.20 3.09
N VAL A 37 6.56 -7.73 4.16
CA VAL A 37 6.87 -8.18 5.53
C VAL A 37 6.67 -9.69 5.67
N VAL A 38 5.55 -10.23 5.17
CA VAL A 38 5.27 -11.67 5.25
C VAL A 38 6.29 -12.48 4.47
N VAL A 39 6.63 -12.05 3.25
CA VAL A 39 7.65 -12.73 2.43
C VAL A 39 9.02 -12.70 3.12
N GLY A 40 9.41 -11.55 3.67
CA GLY A 40 10.65 -11.42 4.44
C GLY A 40 10.68 -12.33 5.67
N ILE A 41 9.55 -12.52 6.38
CA ILE A 41 9.46 -13.48 7.51
C ILE A 41 9.63 -14.93 7.04
N VAL A 42 9.01 -15.31 5.91
CA VAL A 42 9.18 -16.65 5.33
C VAL A 42 10.63 -16.89 4.91
N ASN A 43 11.25 -15.91 4.25
CA ASN A 43 12.65 -15.95 3.87
C ASN A 43 13.57 -16.01 5.10
N LEU A 44 13.21 -15.33 6.19
CA LEU A 44 13.95 -15.39 7.44
C LEU A 44 13.86 -16.79 8.05
N ALA A 45 12.65 -17.33 8.21
CA ALA A 45 12.42 -18.65 8.80
C ALA A 45 13.13 -19.78 8.06
N THR A 46 13.22 -19.68 6.73
CA THR A 46 13.92 -20.70 5.90
C THR A 46 15.44 -20.60 5.98
N ASN A 47 15.99 -19.40 6.23
CA ASN A 47 17.44 -19.16 6.24
C ASN A 47 18.04 -19.03 7.65
N ILE A 48 17.22 -18.93 8.71
CA ILE A 48 17.69 -18.62 10.08
C ILE A 48 18.65 -19.65 10.66
N LYS A 49 18.52 -20.93 10.25
CA LYS A 49 19.36 -22.02 10.76
C LYS A 49 20.84 -21.85 10.37
N ASP A 50 21.10 -21.24 9.21
CA ASP A 50 22.44 -21.13 8.64
C ASP A 50 23.08 -19.76 8.94
N GLY A 51 22.33 -18.84 9.56
CA GLY A 51 22.81 -17.52 10.01
C GLY A 51 23.45 -16.64 8.92
N GLY A 52 23.34 -17.04 7.66
CA GLY A 52 24.12 -16.49 6.55
C GLY A 52 23.50 -15.24 5.93
N PRO A 53 24.04 -14.81 4.76
CA PRO A 53 23.54 -13.64 4.03
C PRO A 53 22.02 -13.62 3.79
N GLY A 54 21.38 -14.80 3.70
CA GLY A 54 19.93 -14.94 3.57
C GLY A 54 19.14 -14.35 4.73
N VAL A 55 19.63 -14.47 5.98
CA VAL A 55 19.01 -13.87 7.18
C VAL A 55 19.03 -12.35 7.09
N ARG A 56 20.18 -11.79 6.70
CA ARG A 56 20.34 -10.33 6.55
C ARG A 56 19.43 -9.79 5.45
N ASN A 57 19.36 -10.48 4.31
CA ASN A 57 18.48 -10.08 3.20
C ASN A 57 17.01 -10.16 3.61
N ALA A 58 16.61 -11.19 4.33
CA ALA A 58 15.25 -11.34 4.84
C ALA A 58 14.88 -10.23 5.85
N ILE A 59 15.78 -9.87 6.76
CA ILE A 59 15.56 -8.74 7.69
C ILE A 59 15.42 -7.43 6.90
N LEU A 60 16.25 -7.20 5.89
CA LEU A 60 16.16 -6.00 5.05
C LEU A 60 14.85 -5.96 4.26
N GLU A 61 14.35 -7.11 3.80
CA GLU A 61 13.05 -7.23 3.15
C GLU A 61 11.89 -6.90 4.11
N ILE A 62 11.95 -7.38 5.36
CA ILE A 62 10.99 -7.02 6.40
C ILE A 62 11.00 -5.51 6.67
N VAL A 63 12.19 -4.92 6.87
CA VAL A 63 12.33 -3.48 7.11
C VAL A 63 11.82 -2.68 5.90
N GLY A 64 12.13 -3.12 4.68
CA GLY A 64 11.61 -2.53 3.45
C GLY A 64 10.08 -2.59 3.38
N GLY A 65 9.48 -3.73 3.71
CA GLY A 65 8.03 -3.89 3.77
C GLY A 65 7.36 -2.99 4.80
N VAL A 66 7.95 -2.84 6.00
CA VAL A 66 7.46 -1.91 7.03
C VAL A 66 7.54 -0.46 6.55
N MET A 67 8.63 -0.07 5.89
CA MET A 67 8.79 1.30 5.36
C MET A 67 7.79 1.60 4.24
N VAL A 68 7.54 0.66 3.34
CA VAL A 68 6.52 0.79 2.28
C VAL A 68 5.12 0.88 2.88
N GLY A 69 4.81 0.03 3.86
CA GLY A 69 3.52 0.05 4.56
C GLY A 69 3.28 1.36 5.31
N ALA A 70 4.30 1.85 6.01
CA ALA A 70 4.28 3.14 6.70
C ALA A 70 4.11 4.30 5.71
N ALA A 71 4.83 4.30 4.58
CA ALA A 71 4.65 5.30 3.53
C ALA A 71 3.20 5.35 3.03
N GLY A 72 2.54 4.19 2.89
CA GLY A 72 1.11 4.13 2.59
C GLY A 72 0.20 4.77 3.64
N ALA A 73 0.60 4.84 4.91
CA ALA A 73 -0.15 5.58 5.93
C ALA A 73 0.02 7.11 5.81
N PHE A 74 1.15 7.59 5.26
CA PHE A 74 1.43 9.01 5.06
C PHE A 74 0.91 9.59 3.73
N VAL A 75 0.57 8.73 2.76
CA VAL A 75 -0.18 9.14 1.56
C VAL A 75 -1.66 9.26 1.93
N THR A 76 -2.01 10.28 2.71
CA THR A 76 -3.37 10.65 3.11
C THR A 76 -3.62 12.11 2.76
#